data_AF-A0A218QQ11-F1
#
_entry.id   AF-A0A218QQ11-F1
#
_cell.length_a   1.000
_cell.length_b   1.000
_cell.length_c   1.000
_cell.angle_alpha   90.00
_cell.angle_beta   90.00
_cell.angle_gamma   90.00
#
_symmetry.space_group_name_H-M   'P 1'
#
loop_
_entity.id
_entity.type
_entity.pdbx_description
1 polymer ?
#
loop_
_entity_poly.entity_id
_entity_poly.type
_entity_poly.pdbx_seq_one_letter_code
_entity_poly.pdbx_strand_id
1 'polypeptide(L)'
;MLTASETPIITAIVLVFFGILAWGFYRARPFGKLGILAWLQSVVLMTPWLLFFGLFAAGIYINIVGVLFLLVGSTALYIFLGRKLRSAGQDAILRQRATERIAATPALETPENTVNAELKLEEPRIPEEELNAIKGIFGLDTFFATEAIAYQQGAIFKGNLRGEPEEVHKRLTASLEERLGDKYRLFLVENPDTKPVIIVLPSSNDPRPSTISQKIFAGILFIATIATCLEAAGLLLRFDFFENPSRFAEALPIAAGILTILLIHELGHWLLARHHQIRLSLPFFLPAVQIGSFGAITRFESLLPNRKVLFDIAIAGPAAGGIASLVTLIIGLLLSHQGSLFQLPNEFFQGSILVGSLARIILGSALQSSVVDIHPLVVIGWLGLVITAINLMPAGVLDGGRIVQAIYGRKTAGRVTVATLIVLGIASLANPLAMYWAIVILFLQRDLERPSLNEISEPDDARAALGLLALFLMIATLLPLTPALAGRLGIG
;
A
#
# COMPACT_ATOMS: atom_id res chain seq x y z
N MET A 1 11.98 -35.22 -7.70
CA MET A 1 11.62 -36.36 -8.56
C MET A 1 10.61 -37.20 -7.80
N LEU A 2 9.34 -37.21 -8.20
CA LEU A 2 8.34 -38.10 -7.60
C LEU A 2 8.49 -39.51 -8.20
N THR A 3 8.28 -40.53 -7.38
CA THR A 3 8.27 -41.93 -7.80
C THR A 3 7.05 -42.23 -8.67
N ALA A 4 7.15 -43.20 -9.59
CA ALA A 4 6.09 -43.60 -10.53
C ALA A 4 4.73 -44.01 -9.88
N SER A 5 4.64 -44.00 -8.56
CA SER A 5 3.47 -44.34 -7.75
C SER A 5 2.43 -43.22 -7.58
N GLU A 6 2.79 -41.94 -7.78
CA GLU A 6 1.90 -40.81 -7.47
C GLU A 6 1.08 -40.27 -8.68
N THR A 7 1.58 -40.46 -9.90
CA THR A 7 0.89 -40.09 -11.15
C THR A 7 -0.52 -40.69 -11.33
N PRO A 8 -0.79 -41.98 -11.01
CA PRO A 8 -2.13 -42.54 -11.17
C PRO A 8 -3.14 -41.95 -10.18
N ILE A 9 -2.69 -41.56 -8.98
CA ILE A 9 -3.55 -40.94 -7.96
C ILE A 9 -3.99 -39.55 -8.41
N ILE A 10 -3.04 -38.74 -8.90
CA ILE A 10 -3.34 -37.38 -9.39
C ILE A 10 -4.25 -37.45 -10.62
N THR A 11 -4.00 -38.41 -11.53
CA THR A 11 -4.86 -38.63 -12.70
C THR A 11 -6.29 -39.04 -12.31
N ALA A 12 -6.44 -39.93 -11.32
CA ALA A 12 -7.75 -40.31 -10.80
C ALA A 12 -8.51 -39.13 -10.17
N ILE A 13 -7.81 -38.28 -9.40
CA ILE A 13 -8.38 -37.07 -8.80
C ILE A 13 -8.88 -36.11 -9.90
N VAL A 14 -8.07 -35.87 -10.94
CA VAL A 14 -8.46 -35.01 -12.08
C VAL A 14 -9.70 -35.55 -12.79
N LEU A 15 -9.79 -36.87 -13.02
CA LEU A 15 -10.96 -37.51 -13.64
C LEU A 15 -12.22 -37.38 -12.77
N VAL A 16 -12.12 -37.56 -11.46
CA VAL A 16 -13.23 -37.36 -10.50
C VAL A 16 -13.72 -35.90 -10.56
N PHE A 17 -12.80 -34.94 -10.63
CA PHE A 17 -13.15 -33.53 -10.76
C PHE A 17 -13.90 -33.22 -12.07
N PHE A 18 -13.49 -33.78 -13.21
CA PHE A 18 -14.25 -33.65 -14.46
C PHE A 18 -15.66 -34.26 -14.35
N GLY A 19 -15.79 -35.37 -13.62
CA GLY A 19 -17.10 -35.97 -13.28
C GLY A 19 -17.98 -35.03 -12.45
N ILE A 20 -17.41 -34.39 -11.42
CA ILE A 20 -18.11 -33.40 -10.58
C ILE A 20 -18.55 -32.18 -11.40
N LEU A 21 -17.70 -31.68 -12.31
CA LEU A 21 -18.05 -30.57 -13.19
C LEU A 21 -19.18 -30.92 -14.16
N ALA A 22 -19.14 -32.11 -14.76
CA ALA A 22 -20.19 -32.61 -15.65
C ALA A 22 -21.52 -32.82 -14.91
N TRP A 23 -21.48 -33.37 -13.70
CA TRP A 23 -22.66 -33.50 -12.83
C TRP A 23 -23.21 -32.14 -12.40
N GLY A 24 -22.34 -31.20 -12.03
CA GLY A 24 -22.70 -29.82 -11.72
C GLY A 24 -23.38 -29.12 -12.89
N PHE A 25 -22.91 -29.37 -14.13
CA PHE A 25 -23.54 -28.84 -15.34
C PHE A 25 -24.94 -29.42 -15.56
N TYR A 26 -25.09 -30.74 -15.39
CA TYR A 26 -26.38 -31.41 -15.50
C TYR A 26 -27.39 -30.89 -14.46
N ARG A 27 -26.95 -30.66 -13.22
CA ARG A 27 -27.77 -30.05 -12.15
C ARG A 27 -28.11 -28.59 -12.41
N ALA A 28 -27.26 -27.86 -13.14
CA ALA A 28 -27.45 -26.44 -13.45
C ALA A 28 -28.39 -26.18 -14.63
N ARG A 29 -28.53 -27.13 -15.57
CA ARG A 29 -29.40 -26.98 -16.76
C ARG A 29 -30.87 -26.64 -16.45
N PRO A 30 -31.55 -27.24 -15.45
CA PRO A 30 -32.95 -26.94 -15.14
C PRO A 30 -33.20 -25.48 -14.72
N PHE A 31 -32.18 -24.80 -14.20
CA PHE A 31 -32.25 -23.41 -13.76
C PHE A 31 -31.96 -22.39 -14.89
N GLY A 32 -31.93 -22.86 -16.14
CA GLY A 32 -31.77 -22.04 -17.33
C GLY A 32 -30.49 -21.19 -17.34
N LYS A 33 -30.59 -19.97 -17.87
CA LYS A 33 -29.44 -19.06 -18.06
C LYS A 33 -28.75 -18.69 -16.74
N LEU A 34 -29.49 -18.56 -15.64
CA LEU A 34 -28.95 -18.23 -14.31
C LEU A 34 -28.16 -19.39 -13.72
N GLY A 35 -28.69 -20.62 -13.81
CA GLY A 35 -27.99 -21.82 -13.38
C GLY A 35 -26.67 -22.03 -14.10
N ILE A 36 -26.68 -21.88 -15.43
CA ILE A 36 -25.49 -22.06 -16.26
C ILE A 36 -24.41 -21.01 -15.92
N LEU A 37 -24.80 -19.76 -15.68
CA LEU A 37 -23.87 -18.70 -15.29
C LEU A 37 -23.26 -18.94 -13.90
N ALA A 38 -24.06 -19.40 -12.93
CA ALA A 38 -23.58 -19.75 -11.60
C ALA A 38 -22.62 -20.96 -11.64
N TRP A 39 -22.93 -21.97 -12.46
CA TRP A 39 -22.04 -23.11 -12.68
C TRP A 39 -20.72 -22.70 -13.33
N LEU A 40 -20.76 -21.88 -14.39
CA LEU A 40 -19.57 -21.33 -15.05
C LEU A 40 -18.69 -20.55 -14.06
N GLN A 41 -19.31 -19.76 -13.18
CA GLN A 41 -18.60 -19.01 -12.15
C GLN A 41 -17.86 -19.95 -11.18
N SER A 42 -18.47 -21.06 -10.77
CA SER A 42 -17.82 -22.09 -9.95
C SER A 42 -16.70 -22.83 -10.69
N VAL A 43 -16.89 -23.14 -11.99
CA VAL A 43 -15.87 -23.78 -12.83
C VAL A 43 -14.62 -22.91 -12.93
N VAL A 44 -14.81 -21.60 -13.17
CA VAL A 44 -13.69 -20.65 -13.29
C VAL A 44 -12.85 -20.62 -12.02
N LEU A 45 -13.47 -20.71 -10.84
CA LEU A 45 -12.75 -20.74 -9.56
C LEU A 45 -11.88 -22.01 -9.40
N MET A 46 -12.30 -23.13 -9.96
CA MET A 46 -11.58 -24.42 -9.89
C MET A 46 -10.56 -24.60 -11.02
N THR A 47 -10.67 -23.81 -12.09
CA THR A 47 -9.85 -23.92 -13.31
C THR A 47 -8.33 -23.80 -13.07
N PRO A 48 -7.82 -22.86 -12.24
CA PRO A 48 -6.39 -22.76 -11.97
C PRO A 48 -5.81 -24.03 -11.35
N TRP A 49 -6.55 -24.64 -10.42
CA TRP A 49 -6.12 -25.87 -9.75
C TRP A 49 -6.19 -27.07 -10.69
N LEU A 50 -7.23 -27.18 -11.50
CA LEU A 50 -7.35 -28.26 -12.49
C LEU A 50 -6.26 -28.21 -13.55
N LEU A 51 -5.92 -27.01 -14.04
CA LEU A 51 -4.82 -26.83 -14.97
C LEU A 51 -3.48 -27.11 -14.31
N PHE A 52 -3.26 -26.64 -13.08
CA PHE A 52 -2.05 -26.89 -12.34
C PHE A 52 -1.83 -28.40 -12.09
N PHE A 53 -2.78 -29.09 -11.46
CA PHE A 53 -2.67 -30.51 -11.15
C PHE A 53 -2.72 -31.40 -12.41
N GLY A 54 -3.47 -31.00 -13.44
CA GLY A 54 -3.52 -31.72 -14.71
C GLY A 54 -2.22 -31.64 -15.50
N LEU A 55 -1.62 -30.44 -15.60
CA LEU A 55 -0.31 -30.26 -16.24
C LEU A 55 0.79 -30.95 -15.43
N PHE A 56 0.72 -30.86 -14.10
CA PHE A 56 1.62 -31.57 -13.20
C PHE A 56 1.55 -33.10 -13.38
N ALA A 57 0.35 -33.68 -13.51
CA ALA A 57 0.16 -35.11 -13.80
C ALA A 57 0.71 -35.53 -15.18
N ALA A 58 0.65 -34.61 -16.16
CA ALA A 58 1.23 -34.80 -17.49
C ALA A 58 2.77 -34.58 -17.53
N GLY A 59 3.40 -34.30 -16.39
CA GLY A 59 4.84 -34.03 -16.30
C GLY A 59 5.25 -32.64 -16.78
N ILE A 60 4.29 -31.73 -17.00
CA ILE A 60 4.51 -30.34 -17.42
C ILE A 60 4.46 -29.44 -16.18
N TYR A 61 5.61 -28.87 -15.82
CA TYR A 61 5.72 -27.99 -14.66
C TYR A 61 5.50 -26.53 -15.05
N ILE A 62 4.53 -25.88 -14.40
CA ILE A 62 4.29 -24.44 -14.53
C ILE A 62 5.13 -23.73 -13.47
N ASN A 63 5.85 -22.68 -13.87
CA ASN A 63 6.54 -21.83 -12.90
C ASN A 63 5.52 -21.07 -12.04
N ILE A 64 5.97 -20.57 -10.88
CA ILE A 64 5.08 -19.89 -9.93
C ILE A 64 4.40 -18.64 -10.54
N VAL A 65 5.06 -17.98 -11.49
CA VAL A 65 4.53 -16.86 -12.26
C VAL A 65 3.31 -17.28 -13.10
N GLY A 66 3.38 -18.42 -13.79
CA GLY A 66 2.27 -18.97 -14.56
C GLY A 66 1.10 -19.39 -13.67
N VAL A 67 1.35 -19.93 -12.48
CA VAL A 67 0.31 -20.25 -11.50
C VAL A 67 -0.41 -18.99 -11.00
N LEU A 68 0.34 -17.94 -10.69
CA LEU A 68 -0.23 -16.66 -10.25
C LEU A 68 -1.03 -15.98 -11.38
N PHE A 69 -0.56 -16.03 -12.63
CA PHE A 69 -1.31 -15.50 -13.77
C PHE A 69 -2.64 -16.24 -14.00
N LEU A 70 -2.63 -17.58 -13.85
CA LEU A 70 -3.85 -18.39 -13.88
C LEU A 70 -4.84 -18.00 -12.77
N LEU A 71 -4.34 -17.76 -11.55
CA LEU A 71 -5.17 -17.33 -10.41
C LEU A 71 -5.76 -15.92 -10.61
N VAL A 72 -4.96 -14.96 -11.08
CA VAL A 72 -5.42 -13.58 -11.35
C VAL A 72 -6.43 -13.56 -12.51
N GLY A 73 -6.13 -14.27 -13.61
CA GLY A 73 -7.03 -14.38 -14.76
C GLY A 73 -8.36 -15.04 -14.40
N SER A 74 -8.32 -16.13 -13.62
CA SER A 74 -9.52 -16.78 -13.08
C SER A 74 -10.33 -15.84 -12.18
N THR A 75 -9.67 -15.08 -11.30
CA THR A 75 -10.33 -14.11 -10.40
C THR A 75 -11.03 -13.00 -11.19
N ALA A 76 -10.38 -12.45 -12.22
CA ALA A 76 -10.98 -11.44 -13.10
C ALA A 76 -12.21 -11.98 -13.83
N LEU A 77 -12.12 -13.20 -14.37
CA LEU A 77 -13.22 -13.87 -15.06
C LEU A 77 -14.37 -14.23 -14.11
N TYR A 78 -14.06 -14.63 -12.87
CA TYR A 78 -15.04 -14.88 -11.80
C TYR A 78 -15.83 -13.62 -11.47
N ILE A 79 -15.15 -12.48 -11.30
CA ILE A 79 -15.80 -11.18 -11.04
C ILE A 79 -16.69 -10.77 -12.22
N PHE A 80 -16.22 -10.97 -13.46
CA PHE A 80 -16.99 -10.67 -14.66
C PHE A 80 -18.27 -11.52 -14.75
N LEU A 81 -18.17 -12.83 -14.56
CA LEU A 81 -19.33 -13.73 -14.54
C LEU A 81 -20.29 -13.41 -13.39
N GLY A 82 -19.77 -13.06 -12.21
CA GLY A 82 -20.58 -12.65 -11.06
C GLY A 82 -21.32 -11.32 -11.27
N ARG A 83 -20.78 -10.39 -12.08
CA ARG A 83 -21.52 -9.18 -12.50
C ARG A 83 -22.67 -9.54 -13.44
N LYS A 84 -22.41 -10.43 -14.42
CA LYS A 84 -23.41 -10.90 -15.39
C LYS A 84 -24.52 -11.75 -14.76
N LEU A 85 -24.18 -12.53 -13.72
CA LEU A 85 -25.15 -13.29 -12.93
C LEU A 85 -26.08 -12.37 -12.15
N ARG A 86 -25.53 -11.33 -11.49
CA ARG A 86 -26.33 -10.35 -10.74
C ARG A 86 -27.27 -9.54 -11.63
N SER A 87 -26.82 -9.11 -12.80
CA SER A 87 -27.70 -8.41 -13.76
C SER A 87 -28.83 -9.31 -14.25
N ALA A 88 -28.52 -10.56 -14.62
CA ALA A 88 -29.54 -11.52 -15.05
C ALA A 88 -30.52 -11.90 -13.92
N GLY A 89 -30.08 -11.88 -12.65
CA GLY A 89 -30.93 -12.16 -11.49
C GLY A 89 -31.91 -11.02 -11.20
N GLN A 90 -31.48 -9.77 -11.38
CA GLN A 90 -32.36 -8.60 -11.26
C GLN A 90 -33.45 -8.59 -12.33
N ASP A 91 -33.13 -8.97 -13.57
CA ASP A 91 -34.12 -9.10 -14.65
C ASP A 91 -35.18 -10.17 -14.37
N ALA A 92 -34.79 -11.28 -13.73
CA ALA A 92 -35.72 -12.36 -13.35
C ALA A 92 -36.68 -11.92 -12.23
N ILE A 93 -36.17 -11.20 -11.22
CA ILE A 93 -36.98 -10.65 -10.12
C ILE A 93 -37.95 -9.58 -10.63
N LEU A 94 -37.52 -8.72 -11.57
CA LEU A 94 -38.38 -7.71 -12.18
C LEU A 94 -39.50 -8.34 -13.00
N ARG A 95 -39.22 -9.43 -13.74
CA ARG A 95 -40.25 -10.19 -14.46
C ARG A 95 -41.23 -10.87 -13.50
N GLN A 96 -40.74 -11.48 -12.42
CA GLN A 96 -41.60 -12.10 -11.42
C GLN A 96 -42.53 -11.07 -10.75
N ARG A 97 -42.01 -9.90 -10.37
CA ARG A 97 -42.82 -8.79 -9.84
C ARG A 97 -43.81 -8.23 -10.87
N ALA A 98 -43.47 -8.21 -12.15
CA ALA A 98 -44.39 -7.82 -13.21
C ALA A 98 -45.52 -8.85 -13.38
N THR A 99 -45.20 -10.15 -13.33
CA THR A 99 -46.20 -11.23 -13.37
C THR A 99 -47.10 -11.24 -12.13
N GLU A 100 -46.55 -11.01 -10.93
CA GLU A 100 -47.30 -10.88 -9.67
C GLU A 100 -48.22 -9.65 -9.67
N ARG A 101 -47.77 -8.51 -10.24
CA ARG A 101 -48.62 -7.32 -10.43
C ARG A 101 -49.75 -7.53 -11.42
N ILE A 102 -49.53 -8.33 -12.48
CA ILE A 102 -50.57 -8.69 -13.45
C ILE A 102 -51.57 -9.69 -12.84
N ALA A 103 -51.12 -10.56 -11.93
CA ALA A 103 -51.97 -11.48 -11.20
C ALA A 103 -52.79 -10.81 -10.06
N ALA A 104 -52.40 -9.60 -9.63
CA ALA A 104 -52.98 -8.91 -8.47
C ALA A 104 -54.09 -7.88 -8.81
N THR A 105 -54.91 -8.10 -9.84
CA THR A 105 -56.16 -7.32 -10.05
C THR A 105 -57.28 -8.26 -10.50
N PRO A 106 -58.54 -8.23 -9.98
CA PRO A 106 -59.17 -7.30 -9.03
C PRO A 106 -59.87 -7.97 -7.80
N ALA A 107 -60.41 -7.10 -6.91
CA ALA A 107 -61.59 -7.24 -6.03
C ALA A 107 -61.35 -7.13 -4.51
N LEU A 108 -61.84 -6.00 -3.98
CA LEU A 108 -62.55 -5.73 -2.72
C LEU A 108 -62.30 -6.59 -1.45
N GLU A 109 -62.12 -5.84 -0.35
CA GLU A 109 -62.52 -6.09 1.06
C GLU A 109 -61.52 -6.72 2.08
N THR A 110 -61.07 -5.83 2.98
CA THR A 110 -60.85 -5.97 4.44
C THR A 110 -59.70 -6.80 5.03
N PRO A 111 -59.23 -6.45 6.26
CA PRO A 111 -57.82 -6.45 6.61
C PRO A 111 -57.44 -7.56 7.60
N GLU A 112 -56.31 -8.23 7.36
CA GLU A 112 -55.65 -9.00 8.42
C GLU A 112 -54.13 -8.81 8.40
N ASN A 113 -53.63 -8.51 9.59
CA ASN A 113 -52.24 -8.34 9.95
C ASN A 113 -51.36 -9.48 9.44
N THR A 114 -50.24 -9.14 8.80
CA THR A 114 -48.99 -9.86 9.03
C THR A 114 -47.82 -8.90 9.04
N VAL A 115 -47.22 -8.86 10.22
CA VAL A 115 -45.96 -8.21 10.56
C VAL A 115 -44.87 -8.70 9.60
N ASN A 116 -44.37 -7.80 8.76
CA ASN A 116 -43.01 -7.87 8.25
C ASN A 116 -42.38 -6.52 8.56
N ALA A 117 -41.91 -6.40 9.81
CA ALA A 117 -40.90 -5.42 10.16
C ALA A 117 -39.65 -5.75 9.34
N GLU A 118 -39.53 -5.16 8.16
CA GLU A 118 -38.23 -4.94 7.55
C GLU A 118 -37.39 -4.17 8.57
N LEU A 119 -36.48 -4.88 9.23
CA LEU A 119 -35.32 -4.31 9.90
C LEU A 119 -34.49 -3.56 8.85
N LYS A 120 -34.96 -2.36 8.46
CA LYS A 120 -34.07 -1.29 8.08
C LYS A 120 -33.26 -1.01 9.34
N LEU A 121 -32.00 -1.46 9.33
CA LEU A 121 -30.96 -0.89 10.18
C LEU A 121 -30.96 0.61 9.88
N GLU A 122 -31.75 1.38 10.63
CA GLU A 122 -31.59 2.83 10.69
C GLU A 122 -30.19 3.06 11.23
N GLU A 123 -29.29 3.51 10.37
CA GLU A 123 -28.01 4.06 10.80
C GLU A 123 -28.31 5.07 11.92
N PRO A 124 -27.62 4.99 13.07
CA PRO A 124 -27.87 5.92 14.18
C PRO A 124 -27.69 7.35 13.67
N ARG A 125 -28.80 8.06 13.49
CA ARG A 125 -28.83 9.45 13.02
C ARG A 125 -28.35 10.36 14.15
N ILE A 126 -27.61 11.41 13.80
CA ILE A 126 -27.25 12.47 14.76
C ILE A 126 -28.54 12.99 15.43
N PRO A 127 -28.58 13.18 16.75
CA PRO A 127 -29.69 13.84 17.43
C PRO A 127 -30.03 15.18 16.77
N GLU A 128 -31.30 15.47 16.51
CA GLU A 128 -31.70 16.67 15.76
C GLU A 128 -31.19 17.98 16.41
N GLU A 129 -31.11 18.01 17.74
CA GLU A 129 -30.53 19.13 18.50
C GLU A 129 -29.06 19.37 18.16
N GLU A 130 -28.25 18.31 18.15
CA GLU A 130 -26.82 18.39 17.81
C GLU A 130 -26.63 18.75 16.32
N LEU A 131 -27.48 18.23 15.42
CA LEU A 131 -27.46 18.59 14.00
C LEU A 131 -27.77 20.07 13.78
N ASN A 132 -28.73 20.63 14.52
CA ASN A 132 -29.06 22.05 14.46
C ASN A 132 -27.94 22.92 15.05
N ALA A 133 -27.29 22.46 16.11
CA ALA A 133 -26.10 23.12 16.67
C ALA A 133 -24.94 23.16 15.65
N ILE A 134 -24.70 22.05 14.93
CA ILE A 134 -23.70 21.99 13.85
C ILE A 134 -24.09 22.94 12.72
N LYS A 135 -25.35 22.95 12.25
CA LYS A 135 -25.80 23.89 11.21
C LYS A 135 -25.57 25.36 11.61
N GLY A 136 -25.71 25.66 12.89
CA GLY A 136 -25.54 27.01 13.45
C GLY A 136 -24.10 27.53 13.47
N ILE A 137 -23.08 26.71 13.17
CA ILE A 137 -21.68 27.18 13.08
C ILE A 137 -21.38 27.83 11.72
N PHE A 138 -22.20 27.55 10.70
CA PHE A 138 -21.99 28.03 9.34
C PHE A 138 -22.50 29.47 9.19
N GLY A 139 -21.64 30.35 8.65
CA GLY A 139 -21.92 31.77 8.47
C GLY A 139 -21.66 32.24 7.04
N LEU A 140 -22.18 33.43 6.71
CA LEU A 140 -22.04 34.06 5.39
C LEU A 140 -20.57 34.32 5.01
N ASP A 141 -19.72 34.58 6.01
CA ASP A 141 -18.30 34.92 5.83
C ASP A 141 -17.35 33.72 5.99
N THR A 142 -17.87 32.51 6.24
CA THR A 142 -17.07 31.30 6.44
C THR A 142 -17.42 30.21 5.44
N PHE A 143 -18.58 29.56 5.61
CA PHE A 143 -19.04 28.51 4.73
C PHE A 143 -20.56 28.60 4.61
N PHE A 144 -21.04 28.80 3.40
CA PHE A 144 -22.48 28.87 3.13
C PHE A 144 -23.00 27.48 2.77
N ALA A 145 -23.55 26.77 3.76
CA ALA A 145 -24.12 25.45 3.57
C ALA A 145 -25.46 25.51 2.80
N THR A 146 -25.53 24.86 1.65
CA THR A 146 -26.72 24.78 0.79
C THR A 146 -27.50 23.49 1.00
N GLU A 147 -26.82 22.41 1.36
CA GLU A 147 -27.41 21.08 1.52
C GLU A 147 -26.74 20.37 2.72
N ALA A 148 -27.54 19.71 3.55
CA ALA A 148 -27.07 18.88 4.65
C ALA A 148 -27.57 17.45 4.45
N ILE A 149 -26.63 16.51 4.32
CA ILE A 149 -26.90 15.08 4.07
C ILE A 149 -26.41 14.31 5.29
N ALA A 150 -27.28 13.50 5.90
CA ALA A 150 -26.87 12.59 6.97
C ALA A 150 -25.90 11.53 6.40
N TYR A 151 -24.80 11.27 7.11
CA TYR A 151 -23.78 10.33 6.67
C TYR A 151 -23.17 9.60 7.86
N GLN A 152 -23.45 8.30 7.99
CA GLN A 152 -23.09 7.51 9.17
C GLN A 152 -23.67 8.17 10.46
N GLN A 153 -22.85 8.28 11.51
CA GLN A 153 -23.13 9.04 12.73
C GLN A 153 -22.78 10.54 12.59
N GLY A 154 -22.59 11.00 11.36
CA GLY A 154 -22.11 12.33 10.99
C GLY A 154 -23.03 13.03 9.99
N ALA A 155 -22.58 14.19 9.49
CA ALA A 155 -23.28 14.95 8.46
C ALA A 155 -22.31 15.52 7.43
N ILE A 156 -22.72 15.51 6.17
CA ILE A 156 -22.04 16.13 5.04
C ILE A 156 -22.77 17.42 4.69
N PHE A 157 -22.06 18.53 4.69
CA PHE A 157 -22.55 19.85 4.33
C PHE A 157 -21.92 20.29 3.02
N LYS A 158 -22.74 20.35 1.96
CA LYS A 158 -22.33 20.95 0.69
C LYS A 158 -22.62 22.43 0.73
N GLY A 159 -21.76 23.21 0.11
CA GLY A 159 -21.87 24.66 0.16
C GLY A 159 -20.73 25.34 -0.58
N ASN A 160 -20.63 26.65 -0.34
CA ASN A 160 -19.54 27.46 -0.88
C ASN A 160 -18.66 27.95 0.26
N LEU A 161 -17.37 27.63 0.17
CA LEU A 161 -16.35 28.18 1.06
C LEU A 161 -16.15 29.67 0.76
N ARG A 162 -16.06 30.49 1.80
CA ARG A 162 -15.87 31.94 1.72
C ARG A 162 -14.62 32.30 2.50
N GLY A 163 -13.56 32.68 1.79
CA GLY A 163 -12.25 33.00 2.37
C GLY A 163 -11.23 31.87 2.28
N GLU A 164 -10.10 32.06 2.94
CA GLU A 164 -8.97 31.13 2.93
C GLU A 164 -9.31 29.83 3.69
N PRO A 165 -9.09 28.64 3.08
CA PRO A 165 -9.53 27.36 3.68
C PRO A 165 -8.97 27.09 5.08
N GLU A 166 -7.71 27.47 5.33
CA GLU A 166 -7.05 27.23 6.61
C GLU A 166 -7.63 28.10 7.74
N GLU A 167 -7.93 29.37 7.47
CA GLU A 167 -8.56 30.27 8.44
C GLU A 167 -10.02 29.89 8.71
N VAL A 168 -10.76 29.56 7.65
CA VAL A 168 -12.16 29.15 7.77
C VAL A 168 -12.27 27.85 8.57
N HIS A 169 -11.44 26.85 8.27
CA HIS A 169 -11.42 25.59 9.01
C HIS A 169 -11.15 25.84 10.50
N LYS A 170 -10.14 26.63 10.83
CA LYS A 170 -9.80 26.97 12.22
C LYS A 170 -10.97 27.64 12.97
N ARG A 171 -11.65 28.60 12.33
CA ARG A 171 -12.81 29.29 12.93
C ARG A 171 -13.98 28.34 13.14
N LEU A 172 -14.29 27.51 12.15
CA LEU A 172 -15.42 26.57 12.24
C LEU A 172 -15.15 25.46 13.26
N THR A 173 -13.92 24.96 13.37
CA THR A 173 -13.53 23.99 14.40
C THR A 173 -13.65 24.59 15.80
N ALA A 174 -13.18 25.81 16.02
CA ALA A 174 -13.33 26.49 17.32
C ALA A 174 -14.82 26.68 17.71
N SER A 175 -15.66 27.11 16.76
CA SER A 175 -17.11 27.24 16.98
C SER A 175 -17.80 25.90 17.24
N LEU A 176 -17.34 24.82 16.63
CA LEU A 176 -17.85 23.47 16.86
C LEU A 176 -17.49 22.98 18.27
N GLU A 177 -16.23 23.19 18.68
CA GLU A 177 -15.74 22.84 20.01
C GLU A 177 -16.45 23.66 21.11
N GLU A 178 -16.73 24.94 20.89
CA GLU A 178 -17.47 25.78 21.84
C GLU A 178 -18.90 25.28 22.07
N ARG A 179 -19.58 24.80 21.02
CA ARG A 179 -21.00 24.38 21.09
C ARG A 179 -21.21 22.95 21.52
N LEU A 180 -20.35 22.03 21.08
CA LEU A 180 -20.53 20.58 21.22
C LEU A 180 -19.34 19.89 21.91
N GLY A 181 -18.34 20.65 22.35
CA GLY A 181 -17.13 20.12 22.97
C GLY A 181 -16.35 19.22 22.01
N ASP A 182 -15.67 18.23 22.58
CA ASP A 182 -14.79 17.31 21.84
C ASP A 182 -15.52 16.12 21.17
N LYS A 183 -16.85 16.21 21.04
CA LYS A 183 -17.69 15.11 20.51
C LYS A 183 -17.54 14.90 19.01
N TYR A 184 -17.20 15.95 18.27
CA TYR A 184 -17.21 15.96 16.81
C TYR A 184 -15.88 16.49 16.24
N ARG A 185 -15.57 16.07 15.02
CA ARG A 185 -14.43 16.51 14.21
C ARG A 185 -14.93 17.05 12.89
N LEU A 186 -14.39 18.19 12.49
CA LEU A 186 -14.72 18.86 11.23
C LEU A 186 -13.62 18.58 10.20
N PHE A 187 -14.01 17.93 9.11
CA PHE A 187 -13.17 17.66 7.96
C PHE A 187 -13.58 18.58 6.80
N LEU A 188 -12.63 19.36 6.29
CA LEU A 188 -12.78 20.15 5.09
C LEU A 188 -12.11 19.40 3.92
N VAL A 189 -12.93 18.88 3.01
CA VAL A 189 -12.50 17.97 1.93
C VAL A 189 -13.12 18.37 0.60
N GLU A 190 -12.58 17.85 -0.50
CA GLU A 190 -13.16 18.03 -1.82
C GLU A 190 -14.14 16.91 -2.19
N ASN A 191 -15.28 17.29 -2.79
CA ASN A 191 -16.19 16.35 -3.44
C ASN A 191 -15.59 15.81 -4.78
N PRO A 192 -16.18 14.78 -5.42
CA PRO A 192 -15.78 14.35 -6.77
C PRO A 192 -15.74 15.49 -7.78
N ASP A 193 -16.65 16.46 -7.69
CA ASP A 193 -16.73 17.66 -8.54
C ASP A 193 -15.74 18.78 -8.14
N THR A 194 -14.73 18.49 -7.32
CA THR A 194 -13.67 19.45 -6.87
C THR A 194 -14.21 20.67 -6.12
N LYS A 195 -15.42 20.57 -5.56
CA LYS A 195 -16.00 21.61 -4.71
C LYS A 195 -15.72 21.32 -3.23
N PRO A 196 -15.46 22.36 -2.41
CA PRO A 196 -15.24 22.21 -0.98
C PRO A 196 -16.52 21.72 -0.28
N VAL A 197 -16.38 20.73 0.58
CA VAL A 197 -17.45 20.12 1.37
C VAL A 197 -16.96 19.95 2.80
N ILE A 198 -17.84 20.21 3.75
CA ILE A 198 -17.55 20.00 5.17
C ILE A 198 -18.20 18.69 5.59
N ILE A 199 -17.42 17.80 6.19
CA ILE A 199 -17.90 16.55 6.76
C ILE A 199 -17.65 16.61 8.27
N VAL A 200 -18.72 16.44 9.05
CA VAL A 200 -18.64 16.38 10.51
C VAL A 200 -18.86 14.94 10.95
N LEU A 201 -17.89 14.36 11.63
CA LEU A 201 -17.93 12.98 12.13
C LEU A 201 -17.71 12.96 13.65
N PRO A 202 -18.25 11.98 14.38
CA PRO A 202 -18.01 11.86 15.81
C PRO A 202 -16.53 11.51 16.09
N SER A 203 -15.99 11.98 17.21
CA SER A 203 -14.62 11.70 17.66
C SER A 203 -14.39 10.22 18.00
N SER A 204 -15.46 9.41 18.11
CA SER A 204 -15.38 7.94 18.21
C SER A 204 -14.71 7.28 17.00
N ASN A 205 -14.65 7.98 15.86
CA ASN A 205 -13.99 7.56 14.62
C ASN A 205 -12.50 7.92 14.57
N ASP A 206 -11.97 8.62 15.58
CA ASP A 206 -10.57 9.03 15.63
C ASP A 206 -9.64 7.80 15.58
N PRO A 207 -8.41 7.95 15.03
CA PRO A 207 -7.42 6.89 15.06
C PRO A 207 -7.18 6.44 16.50
N ARG A 208 -7.37 5.13 16.74
CA ARG A 208 -7.15 4.55 18.07
C ARG A 208 -5.66 4.29 18.30
N PRO A 209 -5.17 4.49 19.53
CA PRO A 209 -3.81 4.12 19.87
C PRO A 209 -3.60 2.62 19.71
N SER A 210 -2.35 2.23 19.43
CA SER A 210 -1.98 0.83 19.28
C SER A 210 -2.30 0.01 20.54
N THR A 211 -2.91 -1.16 20.33
CA THR A 211 -3.20 -2.10 21.41
C THR A 211 -1.91 -2.70 21.97
N ILE A 212 -1.97 -3.25 23.18
CA ILE A 212 -0.81 -3.95 23.79
C ILE A 212 -0.33 -5.09 22.88
N SER A 213 -1.25 -5.86 22.29
CA SER A 213 -0.92 -6.94 21.36
C SER A 213 -0.20 -6.44 20.11
N GLN A 214 -0.60 -5.28 19.56
CA GLN A 214 0.07 -4.65 18.42
C GLN A 214 1.48 -4.16 18.80
N LYS A 215 1.67 -3.62 20.01
CA LYS A 215 2.98 -3.20 20.49
C LYS A 215 3.93 -4.39 20.69
N ILE A 216 3.43 -5.50 21.24
CA ILE A 216 4.18 -6.76 21.36
C ILE A 216 4.55 -7.26 19.96
N PHE A 217 3.60 -7.25 19.02
CA PHE A 217 3.87 -7.66 17.64
C PHE A 217 4.92 -6.79 16.94
N ALA A 218 4.89 -5.47 17.14
CA ALA A 218 5.93 -4.56 16.65
C ALA A 218 7.31 -4.91 17.24
N GLY A 219 7.37 -5.26 18.54
CA GLY A 219 8.61 -5.73 19.18
C GLY A 219 9.13 -7.05 18.57
N ILE A 220 8.24 -8.01 18.29
CA ILE A 220 8.61 -9.26 17.62
C ILE A 220 9.17 -8.99 16.22
N LEU A 221 8.53 -8.11 15.45
CA LEU A 221 8.99 -7.73 14.12
C LEU A 221 10.34 -7.02 14.17
N PHE A 222 10.59 -6.18 15.18
CA PHE A 222 11.89 -5.55 15.37
C PHE A 222 12.99 -6.59 15.66
N ILE A 223 12.73 -7.56 16.54
CA ILE A 223 13.66 -8.67 16.81
C ILE A 223 13.91 -9.50 15.53
N ALA A 224 12.85 -9.81 14.78
CA ALA A 224 12.97 -10.51 13.51
C ALA A 224 13.82 -9.70 12.50
N THR A 225 13.69 -8.38 12.52
CA THR A 225 14.48 -7.48 11.65
C THR A 225 15.96 -7.47 12.03
N ILE A 226 16.29 -7.53 13.33
CA ILE A 226 17.68 -7.70 13.78
C ILE A 226 18.24 -9.03 13.25
N ALA A 227 17.47 -10.12 13.36
CA ALA A 227 17.89 -11.43 12.87
C ALA A 227 18.09 -11.44 11.35
N THR A 228 17.20 -10.82 10.57
CA THR A 228 17.39 -10.73 9.11
C THR A 228 18.50 -9.77 8.71
N CYS A 229 18.81 -8.74 9.50
CA CYS A 229 19.99 -7.90 9.26
C CYS A 229 21.30 -8.66 9.50
N LEU A 230 21.34 -9.53 10.52
CA LEU A 230 22.48 -10.42 10.77
C LEU A 230 22.64 -11.44 9.64
N GLU A 231 21.54 -12.03 9.17
CA GLU A 231 21.55 -12.95 8.04
C GLU A 231 21.99 -12.25 6.74
N ALA A 232 21.45 -11.07 6.43
CA ALA A 232 21.87 -10.30 5.26
C ALA A 232 23.37 -9.94 5.32
N ALA A 233 23.89 -9.59 6.51
CA ALA A 233 25.31 -9.38 6.72
C ALA A 233 26.14 -10.66 6.50
N GLY A 234 25.67 -11.81 6.98
CA GLY A 234 26.28 -13.12 6.71
C GLY A 234 26.36 -13.42 5.21
N LEU A 235 25.23 -13.26 4.50
CA LEU A 235 25.13 -13.50 3.06
C LEU A 235 26.09 -12.60 2.27
N LEU A 236 26.23 -11.33 2.66
CA LEU A 236 27.21 -10.41 2.07
C LEU A 236 28.66 -10.90 2.31
N LEU A 237 28.92 -11.46 3.48
CA LEU A 237 30.20 -12.10 3.86
C LEU A 237 30.33 -13.54 3.33
N ARG A 238 29.40 -14.00 2.48
CA ARG A 238 29.36 -15.32 1.84
C ARG A 238 29.21 -16.49 2.82
N PHE A 239 28.42 -16.34 3.88
CA PHE A 239 28.03 -17.44 4.75
C PHE A 239 26.58 -17.32 5.24
N ASP A 240 25.96 -18.44 5.61
CA ASP A 240 24.65 -18.44 6.28
C ASP A 240 24.86 -18.25 7.79
N PHE A 241 24.26 -17.20 8.35
CA PHE A 241 24.47 -16.84 9.76
C PHE A 241 23.69 -17.77 10.69
N PHE A 242 22.51 -18.25 10.30
CA PHE A 242 21.74 -19.21 11.10
C PHE A 242 22.42 -20.59 11.18
N GLU A 243 23.15 -20.99 10.14
CA GLU A 243 23.98 -22.20 10.18
C GLU A 243 25.29 -21.99 10.97
N ASN A 244 25.84 -20.78 10.96
CA ASN A 244 27.15 -20.47 11.56
C ASN A 244 27.09 -19.31 12.59
N PRO A 245 26.32 -19.44 13.68
CA PRO A 245 26.11 -18.36 14.64
C PRO A 245 27.38 -17.96 15.42
N SER A 246 28.42 -18.80 15.41
CA SER A 246 29.74 -18.50 16.00
C SER A 246 30.43 -17.29 15.36
N ARG A 247 30.09 -16.96 14.11
CA ARG A 247 30.65 -15.83 13.35
C ARG A 247 29.90 -14.51 13.57
N PHE A 248 29.13 -14.41 14.66
CA PHE A 248 28.38 -13.21 15.02
C PHE A 248 29.21 -11.92 15.01
N ALA A 249 30.45 -11.98 15.50
CA ALA A 249 31.34 -10.82 15.55
C ALA A 249 31.68 -10.25 14.16
N GLU A 250 31.67 -11.08 13.12
CA GLU A 250 31.94 -10.66 11.73
C GLU A 250 30.71 -10.00 11.09
N ALA A 251 29.51 -10.54 11.33
CA ALA A 251 28.26 -10.01 10.78
C ALA A 251 27.77 -8.73 11.48
N LEU A 252 28.07 -8.61 12.78
CA LEU A 252 27.54 -7.54 13.64
C LEU A 252 27.80 -6.12 13.10
N PRO A 253 29.01 -5.73 12.64
CA PRO A 253 29.25 -4.36 12.15
C PRO A 253 28.37 -3.96 10.96
N ILE A 254 28.14 -4.89 10.03
CA ILE A 254 27.31 -4.64 8.84
C ILE A 254 25.83 -4.59 9.24
N ALA A 255 25.38 -5.56 10.03
CA ALA A 255 24.00 -5.61 10.52
C ALA A 255 23.65 -4.36 11.35
N ALA A 256 24.57 -3.91 12.22
CA ALA A 256 24.42 -2.69 13.00
C ALA A 256 24.37 -1.44 12.12
N GLY A 257 25.17 -1.39 11.04
CA GLY A 257 25.10 -0.30 10.07
C GLY A 257 23.73 -0.20 9.38
N ILE A 258 23.19 -1.33 8.92
CA ILE A 258 21.86 -1.40 8.30
C ILE A 258 20.78 -0.96 9.31
N LEU A 259 20.79 -1.51 10.53
CA LEU A 259 19.85 -1.16 11.58
C LEU A 259 19.93 0.32 11.97
N THR A 260 21.13 0.89 12.01
CA THR A 260 21.32 2.31 12.33
C THR A 260 20.63 3.21 11.32
N ILE A 261 20.75 2.91 10.02
CA ILE A 261 20.07 3.67 8.96
C ILE A 261 18.55 3.59 9.12
N LEU A 262 18.02 2.38 9.36
CA LEU A 262 16.59 2.16 9.58
C LEU A 262 16.06 2.95 10.78
N LEU A 263 16.81 2.96 11.88
CA LEU A 263 16.46 3.72 13.08
C LEU A 263 16.53 5.23 12.87
N ILE A 264 17.52 5.72 12.12
CA ILE A 264 17.62 7.15 11.76
C ILE A 264 16.42 7.57 10.89
N HIS A 265 15.99 6.73 9.95
CA HIS A 265 14.78 6.96 9.14
C HIS A 265 13.55 7.12 10.04
N GLU A 266 13.27 6.15 10.92
CA GLU A 266 12.11 6.23 11.81
C GLU A 266 12.20 7.38 12.82
N LEU A 267 13.42 7.70 13.30
CA LEU A 267 13.64 8.85 14.17
C LEU A 267 13.29 10.16 13.46
N GLY A 268 13.56 10.27 12.15
CA GLY A 268 13.15 11.41 11.33
C GLY A 268 11.65 11.67 11.40
N HIS A 269 10.84 10.63 11.17
CA HIS A 269 9.38 10.72 11.31
C HIS A 269 8.97 11.13 12.73
N TRP A 270 9.56 10.50 13.75
CA TRP A 270 9.22 10.75 15.16
C TRP A 270 9.55 12.17 15.62
N LEU A 271 10.70 12.70 15.24
CA LEU A 271 11.12 14.05 15.61
C LEU A 271 10.15 15.10 15.06
N LEU A 272 9.76 14.96 13.79
CA LEU A 272 8.88 15.94 13.16
C LEU A 272 7.41 15.75 13.57
N ALA A 273 6.97 14.51 13.79
CA ALA A 273 5.67 14.26 14.39
C ALA A 273 5.56 14.87 15.79
N ARG A 274 6.59 14.76 16.62
CA ARG A 274 6.64 15.41 17.93
C ARG A 274 6.58 16.94 17.82
N HIS A 275 7.30 17.52 16.86
CA HIS A 275 7.24 18.96 16.59
C HIS A 275 5.82 19.43 16.25
N HIS A 276 5.09 18.65 15.45
CA HIS A 276 3.69 18.93 15.09
C HIS A 276 2.65 18.36 16.05
N GLN A 277 3.05 17.83 17.21
CA GLN A 277 2.17 17.23 18.22
C GLN A 277 1.30 16.07 17.68
N ILE A 278 1.81 15.34 16.69
CA ILE A 278 1.17 14.18 16.08
C ILE A 278 1.67 12.91 16.75
N ARG A 279 0.73 12.01 17.08
CA ARG A 279 1.04 10.71 17.67
C ARG A 279 1.27 9.68 16.57
N LEU A 280 2.42 9.00 16.64
CA LEU A 280 2.75 7.87 15.76
C LEU A 280 2.72 6.57 16.55
N SER A 281 2.39 5.48 15.87
CA SER A 281 2.52 4.14 16.41
C SER A 281 3.99 3.74 16.54
N LEU A 282 4.25 2.66 17.28
CA LEU A 282 5.53 1.97 17.12
C LEU A 282 5.69 1.51 15.67
N PRO A 283 6.91 1.58 15.10
CA PRO A 283 7.18 1.13 13.75
C PRO A 283 7.04 -0.39 13.66
N PHE A 284 6.26 -0.86 12.68
CA PHE A 284 6.20 -2.27 12.33
C PHE A 284 7.26 -2.55 11.27
N PHE A 285 8.46 -2.94 11.70
CA PHE A 285 9.54 -3.28 10.77
C PHE A 285 9.18 -4.50 9.92
N LEU A 286 9.58 -4.46 8.65
CA LEU A 286 9.35 -5.53 7.69
C LEU A 286 10.67 -6.28 7.48
N PRO A 287 10.87 -7.43 8.17
CA PRO A 287 12.12 -8.19 8.06
C PRO A 287 12.29 -8.78 6.66
N ALA A 288 13.52 -8.74 6.14
CA ALA A 288 13.86 -9.17 4.79
C ALA A 288 15.20 -9.89 4.77
N VAL A 289 15.23 -11.19 4.49
CA VAL A 289 16.47 -11.98 4.53
C VAL A 289 17.55 -11.45 3.56
N GLN A 290 17.16 -11.01 2.36
CA GLN A 290 18.12 -10.64 1.31
C GLN A 290 18.79 -9.28 1.52
N ILE A 291 18.10 -8.33 2.16
CA ILE A 291 18.58 -6.93 2.30
C ILE A 291 18.53 -6.42 3.74
N GLY A 292 18.24 -7.30 4.70
CA GLY A 292 18.08 -7.00 6.12
C GLY A 292 16.65 -6.56 6.48
N SER A 293 16.15 -5.50 5.85
CA SER A 293 14.80 -5.00 6.09
C SER A 293 14.24 -4.30 4.86
N PHE A 294 12.92 -4.29 4.76
CA PHE A 294 12.17 -3.48 3.81
C PHE A 294 11.77 -2.11 4.40
N GLY A 295 12.28 -1.74 5.57
CA GLY A 295 11.87 -0.55 6.29
C GLY A 295 10.80 -0.86 7.33
N ALA A 296 10.03 0.15 7.72
CA ALA A 296 8.96 0.01 8.70
C ALA A 296 7.68 0.69 8.24
N ILE A 297 6.57 0.17 8.76
CA ILE A 297 5.26 0.77 8.60
C ILE A 297 4.93 1.52 9.88
N THR A 298 4.92 2.85 9.80
CA THR A 298 4.54 3.72 10.92
C THR A 298 3.19 4.37 10.66
N ARG A 299 2.25 4.19 11.59
CA ARG A 299 0.84 4.62 11.45
C ARG A 299 0.59 5.87 12.28
N PHE A 300 -0.30 6.73 11.82
CA PHE A 300 -0.79 7.86 12.61
C PHE A 300 -1.84 7.40 13.64
N GLU A 301 -1.62 7.72 14.91
CA GLU A 301 -2.53 7.49 16.04
C GLU A 301 -3.28 8.77 16.46
N SER A 302 -3.22 9.81 15.63
CA SER A 302 -4.00 11.04 15.75
C SER A 302 -4.36 11.56 14.36
N LEU A 303 -5.39 12.40 14.29
CA LEU A 303 -5.75 13.08 13.05
C LEU A 303 -4.68 14.14 12.70
N LEU A 304 -4.44 14.30 11.40
CA LEU A 304 -3.54 15.32 10.88
C LEU A 304 -4.31 16.62 10.66
N PRO A 305 -3.78 17.79 11.05
CA PRO A 305 -4.48 19.06 10.91
C PRO A 305 -4.62 19.48 9.44
N ASN A 306 -3.59 19.28 8.63
CA ASN A 306 -3.57 19.68 7.23
C ASN A 306 -2.55 18.86 6.41
N ARG A 307 -2.59 19.02 5.09
CA ARG A 307 -1.66 18.36 4.16
C ARG A 307 -0.21 18.80 4.31
N LYS A 308 0.07 20.01 4.84
CA LYS A 308 1.44 20.48 5.12
C LYS A 308 2.11 19.58 6.17
N VAL A 309 1.41 19.27 7.26
CA VAL A 309 1.93 18.38 8.31
C VAL A 309 2.07 16.93 7.80
N LEU A 310 1.16 16.45 6.94
CA LEU A 310 1.33 15.16 6.27
C LEU A 310 2.62 15.11 5.45
N PHE A 311 2.87 16.15 4.64
CA PHE A 311 4.10 16.25 3.84
C PHE A 311 5.34 16.26 4.73
N ASP A 312 5.36 17.16 5.72
CA ASP A 312 6.50 17.37 6.61
C ASP A 312 6.89 16.03 7.25
N ILE A 313 5.96 15.34 7.90
CA ILE A 313 6.25 14.05 8.55
C ILE A 313 6.66 12.99 7.51
N ALA A 314 6.01 12.92 6.35
CA ALA A 314 6.32 11.92 5.32
C ALA A 314 7.72 12.08 4.71
N ILE A 315 8.19 13.32 4.48
CA ILE A 315 9.53 13.57 3.92
C ILE A 315 10.64 13.36 4.96
N ALA A 316 10.34 13.53 6.25
CA ALA A 316 11.35 13.54 7.31
C ALA A 316 12.14 12.24 7.44
N GLY A 317 11.46 11.08 7.35
CA GLY A 317 12.13 9.78 7.42
C GLY A 317 13.06 9.55 6.24
N PRO A 318 12.56 9.63 4.99
CA PRO A 318 13.40 9.51 3.79
C PRO A 318 14.53 10.53 3.74
N ALA A 319 14.33 11.76 4.22
CA ALA A 319 15.40 12.76 4.31
C ALA A 319 16.49 12.30 5.30
N ALA A 320 16.11 11.92 6.53
CA ALA A 320 17.07 11.49 7.54
C ALA A 320 17.81 10.20 7.14
N GLY A 321 17.07 9.16 6.76
CA GLY A 321 17.61 7.88 6.32
C GLY A 321 18.42 7.99 5.03
N GLY A 322 17.91 8.74 4.05
CA GLY A 322 18.59 8.97 2.77
C GLY A 322 19.90 9.74 2.91
N ILE A 323 19.91 10.82 3.72
CA ILE A 323 21.15 11.57 4.01
C ILE A 323 22.16 10.70 4.73
N ALA A 324 21.75 9.96 5.77
CA ALA A 324 22.65 9.07 6.51
C ALA A 324 23.24 7.98 5.58
N SER A 325 22.41 7.41 4.71
CA SER A 325 22.83 6.41 3.73
C SER A 325 23.80 6.98 2.70
N LEU A 326 23.52 8.18 2.18
CA LEU A 326 24.38 8.87 1.22
C LEU A 326 25.75 9.22 1.82
N VAL A 327 25.77 9.76 3.03
CA VAL A 327 27.02 10.05 3.77
C VAL A 327 27.81 8.77 3.99
N THR A 328 27.15 7.70 4.42
CA THR A 328 27.79 6.39 4.64
C THR A 328 28.38 5.82 3.33
N LEU A 329 27.64 5.93 2.23
CA LEU A 329 28.09 5.52 0.90
C LEU A 329 29.33 6.31 0.46
N ILE A 330 29.30 7.65 0.57
CA ILE A 330 30.42 8.52 0.16
C ILE A 330 31.66 8.21 1.00
N ILE A 331 31.52 8.11 2.33
CA ILE A 331 32.63 7.73 3.21
C ILE A 331 33.18 6.35 2.82
N GLY A 332 32.30 5.38 2.56
CA GLY A 332 32.71 4.06 2.10
C GLY A 332 33.50 4.11 0.80
N LEU A 333 33.06 4.89 -0.19
CA LEU A 333 33.76 5.05 -1.47
C LEU A 333 35.14 5.70 -1.27
N LEU A 334 35.24 6.70 -0.40
CA LEU A 334 36.52 7.37 -0.11
C LEU A 334 37.51 6.47 0.67
N LEU A 335 37.00 5.57 1.50
CA LEU A 335 37.80 4.59 2.25
C LEU A 335 38.14 3.33 1.43
N SER A 336 37.58 3.18 0.24
CA SER A 336 37.81 2.01 -0.61
C SER A 336 39.21 2.07 -1.23
N HIS A 337 39.97 1.00 -1.04
CA HIS A 337 41.31 0.82 -1.58
C HIS A 337 41.54 -0.63 -2.02
N GLN A 338 42.63 -0.90 -2.75
CA GLN A 338 42.99 -2.29 -3.09
C GLN A 338 43.19 -3.13 -1.83
N GLY A 339 42.62 -4.33 -1.80
CA GLY A 339 42.59 -5.20 -0.62
C GLY A 339 41.48 -4.86 0.39
N SER A 340 40.50 -4.03 0.02
CA SER A 340 39.28 -3.86 0.83
C SER A 340 38.51 -5.17 0.96
N LEU A 341 37.71 -5.27 2.01
CA LEU A 341 37.04 -6.51 2.41
C LEU A 341 36.10 -7.09 1.33
N PHE A 342 35.36 -6.23 0.63
CA PHE A 342 34.42 -6.67 -0.40
C PHE A 342 34.98 -6.48 -1.80
N GLN A 343 34.69 -7.46 -2.65
CA GLN A 343 35.02 -7.44 -4.06
C GLN A 343 33.72 -7.47 -4.84
N LEU A 344 33.35 -6.33 -5.43
CA LEU A 344 32.11 -6.21 -6.19
C LEU A 344 32.37 -6.19 -7.69
N PRO A 345 31.56 -6.90 -8.47
CA PRO A 345 31.61 -6.80 -9.92
C PRO A 345 31.19 -5.39 -10.37
N ASN A 346 31.76 -4.90 -11.47
CA ASN A 346 31.46 -3.58 -12.02
C ASN A 346 29.94 -3.37 -12.26
N GLU A 347 29.25 -4.42 -12.68
CA GLU A 347 27.81 -4.46 -12.94
C GLU A 347 26.99 -3.99 -11.73
N PHE A 348 27.50 -4.13 -10.50
CA PHE A 348 26.87 -3.59 -9.30
C PHE A 348 26.64 -2.08 -9.40
N PHE A 349 27.65 -1.33 -9.86
CA PHE A 349 27.57 0.14 -9.99
C PHE A 349 26.70 0.57 -11.17
N GLN A 350 26.46 -0.33 -12.13
CA GLN A 350 25.50 -0.12 -13.21
C GLN A 350 24.06 -0.32 -12.75
N GLY A 351 23.83 -0.95 -11.59
CA GLY A 351 22.51 -1.20 -11.03
C GLY A 351 21.78 0.06 -10.53
N SER A 352 22.46 1.21 -10.44
CA SER A 352 21.88 2.45 -9.93
C SER A 352 22.56 3.67 -10.55
N ILE A 353 21.77 4.58 -11.15
CA ILE A 353 22.29 5.83 -11.72
C ILE A 353 23.02 6.65 -10.65
N LEU A 354 22.44 6.80 -9.47
CA LEU A 354 23.00 7.60 -8.38
C LEU A 354 24.32 6.99 -7.88
N VAL A 355 24.32 5.71 -7.53
CA VAL A 355 25.49 5.04 -6.94
C VAL A 355 26.61 4.92 -7.96
N GLY A 356 26.29 4.56 -9.20
CA GLY A 356 27.26 4.49 -10.29
C GLY A 356 27.91 5.83 -10.60
N SER A 357 27.12 6.91 -10.67
CA SER A 357 27.65 8.26 -10.92
C SER A 357 28.58 8.73 -9.81
N LEU A 358 28.20 8.52 -8.54
CA LEU A 358 29.04 8.86 -7.39
C LEU A 358 30.32 8.03 -7.33
N ALA A 359 30.20 6.71 -7.56
CA ALA A 359 31.35 5.82 -7.61
C ALA A 359 32.31 6.24 -8.73
N ARG A 360 31.82 6.66 -9.89
CA ARG A 360 32.67 7.14 -10.99
C ARG A 360 33.43 8.41 -10.63
N ILE A 361 32.78 9.36 -9.97
CA ILE A 361 33.42 10.60 -9.54
C ILE A 361 34.53 10.32 -8.51
N ILE A 362 34.30 9.39 -7.59
CA ILE A 362 35.20 9.13 -6.46
C ILE A 362 36.31 8.12 -6.80
N LEU A 363 35.95 6.97 -7.37
CA LEU A 363 36.86 5.86 -7.66
C LEU A 363 37.55 5.99 -9.04
N GLY A 364 37.03 6.82 -9.93
CA GLY A 364 37.66 7.15 -11.21
C GLY A 364 37.92 5.92 -12.08
N SER A 365 39.19 5.68 -12.43
CA SER A 365 39.63 4.58 -13.28
C SER A 365 39.55 3.20 -12.62
N ALA A 366 39.39 3.12 -11.30
CA ALA A 366 39.21 1.83 -10.62
C ALA A 366 37.94 1.11 -11.11
N LEU A 367 36.91 1.85 -11.51
CA LEU A 367 35.69 1.31 -12.12
C LEU A 367 35.86 0.76 -13.54
N GLN A 368 37.06 0.78 -14.13
CA GLN A 368 37.33 0.09 -15.40
C GLN A 368 37.75 -1.37 -15.18
N SER A 369 38.05 -1.74 -13.94
CA SER A 369 38.32 -3.14 -13.59
C SER A 369 37.00 -3.92 -13.57
N SER A 370 37.06 -5.21 -13.91
CA SER A 370 35.89 -6.11 -13.84
C SER A 370 35.42 -6.31 -12.40
N VAL A 371 36.34 -6.22 -11.45
CA VAL A 371 36.09 -6.33 -10.02
C VAL A 371 36.73 -5.14 -9.31
N VAL A 372 36.00 -4.56 -8.36
CA VAL A 372 36.42 -3.39 -7.59
C VAL A 372 36.37 -3.73 -6.11
N ASP A 373 37.50 -3.53 -5.43
CA ASP A 373 37.61 -3.67 -3.99
C ASP A 373 36.96 -2.46 -3.30
N ILE A 374 36.00 -2.73 -2.42
CA ILE A 374 35.21 -1.69 -1.73
C ILE A 374 35.10 -1.91 -0.22
N HIS A 375 35.03 -0.79 0.50
CA HIS A 375 34.80 -0.77 1.92
C HIS A 375 33.35 -1.20 2.27
N PRO A 376 33.10 -1.95 3.36
CA PRO A 376 31.76 -2.39 3.78
C PRO A 376 30.69 -1.29 3.86
N LEU A 377 31.10 -0.07 4.20
CA LEU A 377 30.21 1.10 4.25
C LEU A 377 29.57 1.42 2.89
N VAL A 378 30.19 1.06 1.76
CA VAL A 378 29.59 1.22 0.43
C VAL A 378 28.31 0.40 0.33
N VAL A 379 28.35 -0.86 0.76
CA VAL A 379 27.20 -1.77 0.72
C VAL A 379 26.13 -1.32 1.71
N ILE A 380 26.52 -0.91 2.92
CA ILE A 380 25.59 -0.42 3.95
C ILE A 380 24.86 0.85 3.46
N GLY A 381 25.61 1.82 2.92
CA GLY A 381 25.03 3.05 2.37
C GLY A 381 24.15 2.79 1.15
N TRP A 382 24.56 1.89 0.25
CA TRP A 382 23.74 1.48 -0.89
C TRP A 382 22.43 0.80 -0.46
N LEU A 383 22.48 -0.17 0.45
CA LEU A 383 21.28 -0.83 0.99
C LEU A 383 20.35 0.18 1.64
N GLY A 384 20.89 1.11 2.43
CA GLY A 384 20.13 2.20 3.03
C GLY A 384 19.41 3.07 1.99
N LEU A 385 20.10 3.49 0.93
CA LEU A 385 19.51 4.24 -0.18
C LEU A 385 18.41 3.44 -0.88
N VAL A 386 18.61 2.14 -1.13
CA VAL A 386 17.60 1.27 -1.75
C VAL A 386 16.35 1.17 -0.87
N ILE A 387 16.51 0.93 0.43
CA ILE A 387 15.39 0.83 1.38
C ILE A 387 14.62 2.16 1.43
N THR A 388 15.32 3.29 1.55
CA THR A 388 14.70 4.61 1.53
C THR A 388 13.98 4.88 0.20
N ALA A 389 14.59 4.53 -0.93
CA ALA A 389 13.99 4.72 -2.25
C ALA A 389 12.72 3.89 -2.41
N ILE A 390 12.70 2.66 -1.90
CA ILE A 390 11.49 1.85 -1.92
C ILE A 390 10.37 2.50 -1.08
N ASN A 391 10.67 3.03 0.11
CA ASN A 391 9.68 3.76 0.91
C ASN A 391 9.22 5.07 0.24
N LEU A 392 10.04 5.65 -0.64
CA LEU A 392 9.69 6.78 -1.48
C LEU A 392 8.87 6.40 -2.73
N MET A 393 8.57 5.13 -2.97
CA MET A 393 7.67 4.76 -4.07
C MET A 393 6.30 5.42 -3.87
N PRO A 394 5.73 6.05 -4.92
CA PRO A 394 4.48 6.76 -4.80
C PRO A 394 3.31 5.76 -4.86
N ALA A 395 3.10 5.04 -3.76
CA ALA A 395 2.05 4.04 -3.63
C ALA A 395 1.50 3.95 -2.20
N GLY A 396 0.20 4.17 -2.08
CA GLY A 396 -0.55 3.91 -0.86
C GLY A 396 -0.06 4.72 0.35
N VAL A 397 0.13 4.05 1.50
CA VAL A 397 0.62 4.67 2.74
C VAL A 397 2.15 4.69 2.88
N LEU A 398 2.90 4.31 1.84
CA LEU A 398 4.35 4.55 1.81
C LEU A 398 4.65 6.05 1.89
N ASP A 399 5.87 6.41 2.29
CA ASP A 399 6.29 7.80 2.43
C ASP A 399 6.12 8.58 1.11
N GLY A 400 6.49 7.98 -0.02
CA GLY A 400 6.26 8.55 -1.34
C GLY A 400 4.78 8.72 -1.69
N GLY A 401 3.93 7.77 -1.28
CA GLY A 401 2.48 7.85 -1.46
C GLY A 401 1.86 9.00 -0.65
N ARG A 402 2.31 9.16 0.60
CA ARG A 402 1.93 10.28 1.49
C ARG A 402 2.41 11.63 0.97
N ILE A 403 3.62 11.70 0.41
CA ILE A 403 4.15 12.91 -0.26
C ILE A 403 3.27 13.29 -1.46
N VAL A 404 2.96 12.34 -2.34
CA VAL A 404 2.08 12.59 -3.51
C VAL A 404 0.67 12.99 -3.07
N GLN A 405 0.13 12.35 -2.03
CA GLN A 405 -1.17 12.73 -1.46
C GLN A 405 -1.14 14.14 -0.88
N ALA A 406 -0.08 14.51 -0.16
CA ALA A 406 0.05 15.83 0.42
C ALA A 406 0.16 16.92 -0.64
N ILE A 407 0.92 16.70 -1.72
CA ILE A 407 1.13 17.72 -2.79
C ILE A 407 -0.05 17.77 -3.76
N TYR A 408 -0.53 16.63 -4.26
CA TYR A 408 -1.48 16.56 -5.38
C TYR A 408 -2.89 16.08 -4.98
N GLY A 409 -3.11 15.85 -3.69
CA GLY A 409 -4.37 15.38 -3.16
C GLY A 409 -4.64 13.89 -3.37
N ARG A 410 -5.73 13.42 -2.76
CA ARG A 410 -6.08 12.00 -2.68
C ARG A 410 -6.38 11.36 -4.03
N LYS A 411 -7.06 12.08 -4.92
CA LYS A 411 -7.45 11.56 -6.25
C LYS A 411 -6.21 11.20 -7.07
N THR A 412 -5.21 12.07 -7.09
CA THR A 412 -3.95 11.86 -7.79
C THR A 412 -3.15 10.74 -7.14
N ALA A 413 -3.00 10.76 -5.80
CA ALA A 413 -2.30 9.69 -5.08
C ALA A 413 -2.88 8.29 -5.35
N GLY A 414 -4.22 8.17 -5.42
CA GLY A 414 -4.86 6.91 -5.78
C GLY A 414 -4.51 6.44 -7.19
N ARG A 415 -4.51 7.35 -8.18
CA ARG A 415 -4.13 7.03 -9.57
C ARG A 415 -2.66 6.64 -9.67
N VAL A 416 -1.77 7.39 -9.02
CA VAL A 416 -0.33 7.11 -9.02
C VAL A 416 -0.03 5.79 -8.32
N THR A 417 -0.74 5.46 -7.23
CA THR A 417 -0.62 4.14 -6.57
C THR A 417 -0.93 3.00 -7.52
N VAL A 418 -2.02 3.11 -8.30
CA VAL A 418 -2.36 2.11 -9.32
C VAL A 418 -1.29 2.04 -10.41
N ALA A 419 -0.78 3.19 -10.87
CA ALA A 419 0.29 3.24 -11.86
C ALA A 419 1.57 2.56 -11.35
N THR A 420 2.00 2.85 -10.12
CA THR A 420 3.15 2.21 -9.47
C THR A 420 2.96 0.70 -9.36
N LEU A 421 1.76 0.22 -8.99
CA LEU A 421 1.46 -1.21 -8.95
C LEU A 421 1.52 -1.87 -10.34
N ILE A 422 1.08 -1.19 -11.40
CA ILE A 422 1.22 -1.70 -12.77
C ILE A 422 2.69 -1.79 -13.17
N VAL A 423 3.48 -0.75 -12.88
CA VAL A 423 4.92 -0.73 -13.17
C VAL A 423 5.64 -1.84 -12.41
N LEU A 424 5.35 -2.02 -11.12
CA LEU A 424 5.90 -3.12 -10.33
C LEU A 424 5.43 -4.49 -10.83
N GLY A 425 4.19 -4.60 -11.28
CA GLY A 425 3.67 -5.80 -11.93
C GLY A 425 4.45 -6.16 -13.20
N ILE A 426 4.77 -5.19 -14.05
CA ILE A 426 5.63 -5.40 -15.23
C ILE A 426 7.06 -5.74 -14.80
N ALA A 427 7.63 -5.00 -13.86
CA ALA A 427 8.99 -5.23 -13.35
C ALA A 427 9.14 -6.62 -12.69
N SER A 428 8.06 -7.15 -12.10
CA SER A 428 8.01 -8.48 -11.50
C SER A 428 8.31 -9.61 -12.49
N LEU A 429 8.10 -9.38 -13.80
CA LEU A 429 8.41 -10.35 -14.85
C LEU A 429 9.92 -10.58 -15.01
N ALA A 430 10.72 -9.58 -14.63
CA ALA A 430 12.18 -9.61 -14.73
C ALA A 430 12.86 -9.74 -13.36
N ASN A 431 12.24 -9.23 -12.28
CA ASN A 431 12.86 -9.16 -10.96
C ASN A 431 11.93 -9.69 -9.85
N PRO A 432 12.28 -10.82 -9.20
CA PRO A 432 11.52 -11.36 -8.07
C PRO A 432 11.33 -10.39 -6.90
N LEU A 433 12.28 -9.46 -6.67
CA LEU A 433 12.14 -8.44 -5.62
C LEU A 433 11.00 -7.48 -5.93
N ALA A 434 10.82 -7.09 -7.20
CA ALA A 434 9.70 -6.25 -7.62
C ALA A 434 8.35 -6.97 -7.41
N MET A 435 8.32 -8.30 -7.60
CA MET A 435 7.14 -9.12 -7.30
C MET A 435 6.78 -9.08 -5.82
N TYR A 436 7.76 -9.31 -4.94
CA TYR A 436 7.55 -9.25 -3.49
C TYR A 436 6.98 -7.89 -3.08
N TRP A 437 7.54 -6.81 -3.61
CA TRP A 437 7.08 -5.45 -3.34
C TRP A 437 5.68 -5.16 -3.86
N ALA A 438 5.35 -5.61 -5.07
CA ALA A 438 4.00 -5.50 -5.61
C ALA A 438 2.98 -6.15 -4.67
N ILE A 439 3.31 -7.33 -4.13
CA ILE A 439 2.45 -8.06 -3.18
C ILE A 439 2.33 -7.31 -1.85
N VAL A 440 3.44 -6.90 -1.25
CA VAL A 440 3.43 -6.14 0.01
C VAL A 440 2.60 -4.86 -0.13
N ILE A 441 2.78 -4.11 -1.21
CA ILE A 441 2.02 -2.89 -1.42
C ILE A 441 0.54 -3.21 -1.62
N LEU A 442 0.22 -4.19 -2.48
CA LEU A 442 -1.16 -4.54 -2.80
C LEU A 442 -1.99 -4.96 -1.58
N PHE A 443 -1.38 -5.68 -0.62
CA PHE A 443 -2.07 -6.23 0.55
C PHE A 443 -1.92 -5.41 1.83
N LEU A 444 -0.77 -4.75 2.05
CA LEU A 444 -0.47 -4.07 3.32
C LEU A 444 -0.49 -2.55 3.22
N GLN A 445 -0.25 -1.97 2.04
CA GLN A 445 -0.02 -0.53 1.91
C GLN A 445 -0.96 0.19 0.95
N ARG A 446 -1.73 -0.52 0.12
CA ARG A 446 -2.45 0.03 -1.05
C ARG A 446 -3.36 1.22 -0.73
N ASP A 447 -3.98 1.20 0.43
CA ASP A 447 -4.94 2.23 0.78
C ASP A 447 -4.22 3.58 0.98
N LEU A 448 -4.95 4.67 0.75
CA LEU A 448 -4.42 6.01 0.99
C LEU A 448 -4.47 6.33 2.47
N GLU A 449 -3.59 7.24 2.90
CA GLU A 449 -3.61 7.74 4.27
C GLU A 449 -4.98 8.35 4.60
N ARG A 450 -5.38 8.39 5.87
CA ARG A 450 -6.67 9.01 6.24
C ARG A 450 -6.71 10.49 5.82
N PRO A 451 -7.90 11.06 5.51
CA PRO A 451 -8.01 12.48 5.26
C PRO A 451 -7.56 13.30 6.47
N SER A 452 -6.77 14.32 6.22
CA SER A 452 -6.46 15.40 7.16
C SER A 452 -7.74 16.20 7.47
N LEU A 453 -7.75 16.90 8.60
CA LEU A 453 -8.86 17.78 8.98
C LEU A 453 -9.08 18.88 7.93
N ASN A 454 -8.00 19.42 7.36
CA ASN A 454 -8.03 20.27 6.18
C ASN A 454 -7.25 19.64 5.01
N GLU A 455 -7.99 19.09 4.05
CA GLU A 455 -7.43 18.48 2.82
C GLU A 455 -7.41 19.43 1.62
N ILE A 456 -7.96 20.63 1.76
CA ILE A 456 -8.05 21.58 0.64
C ILE A 456 -6.78 22.44 0.56
N SER A 457 -6.26 22.88 1.70
CA SER A 457 -5.03 23.68 1.73
C SER A 457 -3.82 22.89 1.22
N GLU A 458 -3.23 23.39 0.14
CA GLU A 458 -2.03 22.81 -0.46
C GLU A 458 -0.76 23.18 0.34
N PRO A 459 0.29 22.34 0.26
CA PRO A 459 1.63 22.71 0.69
C PRO A 459 2.22 23.84 -0.16
N ASP A 460 3.23 24.53 0.36
CA ASP A 460 3.94 25.57 -0.38
C ASP A 460 4.88 24.99 -1.46
N ASP A 461 5.30 25.85 -2.38
CA ASP A 461 6.16 25.47 -3.52
C ASP A 461 7.50 24.86 -3.08
N ALA A 462 8.03 25.28 -1.93
CA ALA A 462 9.26 24.73 -1.37
C ALA A 462 9.10 23.25 -1.00
N ARG A 463 7.99 22.87 -0.34
CA ARG A 463 7.66 21.47 -0.06
C ARG A 463 7.43 20.69 -1.33
N ALA A 464 6.73 21.26 -2.31
CA ALA A 464 6.53 20.60 -3.60
C ALA A 464 7.88 20.29 -4.29
N ALA A 465 8.83 21.23 -4.27
CA ALA A 465 10.18 21.03 -4.81
C ALA A 465 10.97 19.94 -4.06
N LEU A 466 10.89 19.92 -2.72
CA LEU A 466 11.52 18.87 -1.90
C LEU A 466 10.92 17.49 -2.19
N GLY A 467 9.59 17.40 -2.34
CA GLY A 467 8.92 16.17 -2.72
C GLY A 467 9.36 15.66 -4.08
N LEU A 468 9.45 16.55 -5.07
CA LEU A 468 9.94 16.21 -6.40
C LEU A 468 11.40 15.74 -6.38
N LEU A 469 12.25 16.41 -5.59
CA LEU A 469 13.65 15.99 -5.39
C LEU A 469 13.73 14.58 -4.80
N ALA A 470 12.92 14.27 -3.78
CA ALA A 470 12.91 12.94 -3.18
C ALA A 470 12.44 11.85 -4.17
N LEU A 471 11.38 12.12 -4.94
CA LEU A 471 10.94 11.20 -6.00
C LEU A 471 11.99 11.04 -7.11
N PHE A 472 12.71 12.11 -7.46
CA PHE A 472 13.83 12.03 -8.38
C PHE A 472 14.97 11.16 -7.84
N LEU A 473 15.36 11.36 -6.57
CA LEU A 473 16.40 10.57 -5.92
C LEU A 473 16.02 9.09 -5.81
N MET A 474 14.74 8.78 -5.56
CA MET A 474 14.23 7.43 -5.65
C MET A 474 14.48 6.83 -7.04
N ILE A 475 14.05 7.51 -8.10
CA ILE A 475 14.22 7.03 -9.48
C ILE A 475 15.71 6.83 -9.80
N ALA A 476 16.55 7.81 -9.44
CA ALA A 476 17.99 7.73 -9.65
C ALA A 476 18.65 6.58 -8.86
N THR A 477 18.08 6.20 -7.72
CA THR A 477 18.58 5.08 -6.91
C THR A 477 18.15 3.73 -7.50
N LEU A 478 16.88 3.59 -7.89
CA LEU A 478 16.31 2.30 -8.31
C LEU A 478 16.51 1.96 -9.79
N LEU A 479 16.73 2.96 -10.65
CA LEU A 479 16.93 2.71 -12.08
C LEU A 479 18.40 2.38 -12.38
N PRO A 480 18.65 1.31 -13.16
CA PRO A 480 19.99 1.00 -13.62
C PRO A 480 20.46 1.96 -14.72
N LEU A 481 21.77 2.10 -14.85
CA LEU A 481 22.40 2.78 -15.98
C LEU A 481 22.15 1.99 -17.27
N THR A 482 21.73 2.69 -18.32
CA THR A 482 21.68 2.06 -19.65
C THR A 482 23.11 1.79 -20.13
N PRO A 483 23.36 0.73 -20.92
CA PRO A 483 24.71 0.43 -21.42
C PRO A 483 25.38 1.61 -22.15
N ALA A 484 24.60 2.40 -22.89
CA ALA A 484 25.08 3.60 -23.56
C ALA A 484 25.51 4.71 -22.58
N LEU A 485 24.79 4.89 -21.48
CA LEU A 485 25.13 5.86 -20.44
C LEU A 485 26.30 5.37 -19.58
N ALA A 486 26.33 4.08 -19.24
CA ALA A 486 27.43 3.44 -18.54
C ALA A 486 28.76 3.61 -19.30
N GLY A 487 28.76 3.32 -20.61
CA GLY A 487 29.94 3.51 -21.46
C GLY A 487 30.38 4.98 -21.57
N ARG A 488 29.44 5.94 -21.65
CA ARG A 488 29.77 7.38 -21.63
C ARG A 488 30.34 7.84 -20.28
N LEU A 489 29.88 7.25 -19.19
CA LEU A 489 30.38 7.52 -17.85
C LEU A 489 31.68 6.76 -17.57
N GLY A 490 32.13 5.86 -18.43
CA GLY A 490 33.33 5.04 -18.22
C GLY A 490 33.16 4.02 -17.09
N ILE A 491 31.93 3.51 -16.93
CA ILE A 491 31.56 2.43 -16.02
C ILE A 491 31.34 1.20 -16.91
N GLY A 492 32.30 0.27 -16.89
CA GLY A 492 32.31 -0.91 -17.78
C GLY A 492 33.43 -0.86 -18.80
#